data_AF-A0A383DPP0-F1
#
_entry.id   AF-A0A383DPP0-F1
#
_cell.length_a   1.000
_cell.length_b   1.000
_cell.length_c   1.000
_cell.angle_alpha   90.00
_cell.angle_beta   90.00
_cell.angle_gamma   90.00
#
_symmetry.space_group_name_H-M   'P 1'
#
loop_
_entity.id
_entity.type
_entity.pdbx_description
1 polymer ?
#
loop_
_entity_poly.entity_id
_entity_poly.type
_entity_poly.pdbx_seq_one_letter_code
_entity_poly.pdbx_strand_id
1 'polypeptide(L)'
;MGRKKIDWVSLEYKDFPLKNLLGKERRLQRMIEKRQGDIQKLQDTIKKELQKINRDIINIKGDLRNIRMVIKEKSKEVTNKGIYVLRGDKITRGKVRMMGESKWVHIGSNDVIDKFTNTGKTYGKMTDEELIKIIKIKLGKILTQFKIG
;
A
#
# COMPACT_ATOMS: atom_id res chain seq x y z
N MET A 1 -43.25 57.65 8.74
CA MET A 1 -44.22 56.54 8.54
C MET A 1 -43.57 55.47 7.67
N GLY A 2 -43.56 54.20 8.13
CA GLY A 2 -43.01 53.09 7.36
C GLY A 2 -43.89 52.71 6.17
N ARG A 3 -43.28 52.19 5.11
CA ARG A 3 -44.00 51.73 3.92
C ARG A 3 -44.90 50.54 4.31
N LYS A 4 -46.23 50.65 4.08
CA LYS A 4 -47.18 49.57 4.40
C LYS A 4 -46.75 48.28 3.69
N LYS A 5 -46.74 47.16 4.44
CA LYS A 5 -46.46 45.82 3.91
C LYS A 5 -47.58 45.46 2.93
N ILE A 6 -47.22 45.16 1.70
CA ILE A 6 -48.18 44.72 0.67
C ILE A 6 -48.53 43.26 0.97
N ASP A 7 -49.83 42.96 1.05
CA ASP A 7 -50.33 41.60 1.11
C ASP A 7 -50.38 41.02 -0.30
N TRP A 8 -49.35 40.27 -0.67
CA TRP A 8 -49.18 39.75 -2.03
C TRP A 8 -50.15 38.60 -2.37
N VAL A 9 -50.84 38.03 -1.38
CA VAL A 9 -51.69 36.84 -1.55
C VAL A 9 -53.12 37.22 -1.95
N SER A 10 -53.61 38.36 -1.45
CA SER A 10 -54.98 38.84 -1.67
C SER A 10 -55.10 39.88 -2.79
N LEU A 11 -54.01 40.14 -3.52
CA LEU A 11 -53.95 41.18 -4.55
C LEU A 11 -54.47 40.67 -5.90
N GLU A 12 -55.36 41.43 -6.56
CA GLU A 12 -55.74 41.17 -7.95
C GLU A 12 -54.58 41.49 -8.91
N TYR A 13 -54.51 40.80 -10.05
CA TYR A 13 -53.42 40.90 -11.02
C TYR A 13 -53.09 42.35 -11.45
N LYS A 14 -54.12 43.18 -11.63
CA LYS A 14 -54.01 44.59 -12.06
C LYS A 14 -53.36 45.50 -11.00
N ASP A 15 -53.44 45.12 -9.73
CA ASP A 15 -53.00 45.95 -8.60
C ASP A 15 -51.53 45.69 -8.24
N PHE A 16 -50.91 44.69 -8.88
CA PHE A 16 -49.51 44.37 -8.62
C PHE A 16 -48.59 45.53 -9.03
N PRO A 17 -47.79 46.07 -8.11
CA PRO A 17 -46.89 47.17 -8.42
C PRO A 17 -45.71 46.66 -9.27
N LEU A 18 -45.81 46.83 -10.58
CA LEU A 18 -44.83 46.38 -11.58
C LEU A 18 -43.38 46.72 -11.20
N LYS A 19 -43.11 47.94 -10.74
CA LYS A 19 -41.77 48.37 -10.31
C LYS A 19 -41.18 47.51 -9.19
N ASN A 20 -42.02 47.05 -8.25
CA ASN A 20 -41.59 46.20 -7.16
C ASN A 20 -41.36 44.76 -7.64
N LEU A 21 -42.19 44.27 -8.56
CA LEU A 21 -42.02 42.96 -9.18
C LEU A 21 -40.73 42.87 -9.99
N LEU A 22 -40.45 43.86 -10.85
CA LEU A 22 -39.20 43.94 -11.61
C LEU A 22 -37.97 43.99 -10.69
N GLY A 23 -38.07 44.68 -9.55
CA GLY A 23 -37.01 44.68 -8.54
C GLY A 23 -36.79 43.32 -7.89
N LYS A 24 -37.88 42.60 -7.56
CA LYS A 24 -37.82 41.23 -7.03
C LYS A 24 -37.27 40.26 -8.06
N GLU A 25 -37.72 40.32 -9.31
CA GLU A 25 -37.25 39.50 -10.43
C GLU A 25 -35.74 39.65 -10.61
N ARG A 26 -35.24 40.89 -10.77
CA ARG A 26 -33.79 41.16 -10.88
C ARG A 26 -32.98 40.67 -9.69
N ARG A 27 -33.56 40.68 -8.48
CA ARG A 27 -32.90 40.14 -7.29
C ARG A 27 -32.82 38.62 -7.37
N LEU A 28 -33.91 37.96 -7.73
CA LEU A 28 -33.97 36.50 -7.88
C LEU A 28 -33.02 36.02 -8.99
N GLN A 29 -32.99 36.71 -10.14
CA GLN A 29 -32.03 36.45 -11.23
C GLN A 29 -30.58 36.52 -10.73
N ARG A 30 -30.20 37.60 -10.04
CA ARG A 30 -28.84 37.72 -9.44
C ARG A 30 -28.53 36.63 -8.42
N MET A 31 -29.52 36.19 -7.65
CA MET A 31 -29.33 35.07 -6.71
C MET A 31 -29.09 33.76 -7.47
N ILE A 32 -29.80 33.51 -8.56
CA ILE A 32 -29.60 32.34 -9.42
C ILE A 32 -28.19 32.36 -10.05
N GLU A 33 -27.79 33.47 -10.65
CA GLU A 33 -26.46 33.64 -11.26
C GLU A 33 -25.34 33.37 -10.24
N LYS A 34 -25.49 33.89 -9.02
CA LYS A 34 -24.53 33.63 -7.94
C LYS A 34 -24.45 32.13 -7.61
N ARG A 35 -25.59 31.45 -7.50
CA ARG A 35 -25.62 30.00 -7.22
C ARG A 35 -25.05 29.16 -8.35
N GLN A 36 -25.25 29.55 -9.60
CA GLN A 36 -24.60 28.92 -10.75
C GLN A 36 -23.08 29.09 -10.69
N GLY A 37 -22.59 30.28 -10.31
CA GLY A 37 -21.16 30.50 -10.07
C GLY A 37 -20.58 29.67 -8.92
N ASP A 38 -21.33 29.51 -7.83
CA ASP A 38 -20.94 28.63 -6.71
C ASP A 38 -20.81 27.16 -7.18
N ILE A 39 -21.77 26.68 -7.99
CA ILE A 39 -21.74 25.33 -8.59
C ILE A 39 -20.49 25.13 -9.44
N GLN A 40 -20.15 26.09 -10.31
CA GLN A 40 -18.99 25.98 -11.18
C GLN A 40 -17.68 25.86 -10.39
N LYS A 41 -17.53 26.66 -9.32
CA LYS A 41 -16.35 26.60 -8.43
C LYS A 41 -16.21 25.23 -7.74
N LEU A 42 -17.33 24.67 -7.29
CA LEU A 42 -17.35 23.32 -6.70
C LEU A 42 -16.95 22.26 -7.72
N GLN A 43 -17.49 22.33 -8.95
CA GLN A 43 -17.11 21.42 -10.03
C GLN A 43 -15.60 21.48 -10.36
N ASP A 44 -15.03 22.69 -10.43
CA ASP A 44 -13.60 22.87 -10.68
C ASP A 44 -12.74 22.30 -9.54
N THR A 45 -13.22 22.43 -8.30
CA THR A 45 -12.54 21.89 -7.11
C THR A 45 -12.56 20.36 -7.13
N ILE A 46 -13.74 19.76 -7.33
CA ILE A 46 -13.92 18.32 -7.48
C ILE A 46 -13.03 17.77 -8.60
N LYS A 47 -12.95 18.46 -9.74
CA LYS A 47 -12.11 18.06 -10.87
C LYS A 47 -10.63 18.02 -10.48
N LYS A 48 -10.13 19.01 -9.74
CA LYS A 48 -8.73 19.06 -9.27
C LYS A 48 -8.45 17.93 -8.27
N GLU A 49 -9.37 17.68 -7.34
CA GLU A 49 -9.24 16.59 -6.37
C GLU A 49 -9.24 15.22 -7.04
N LEU A 50 -10.15 14.98 -7.99
CA LEU A 50 -10.19 13.76 -8.79
C LEU A 50 -8.87 13.52 -9.53
N GLN A 51 -8.29 14.56 -10.12
CA GLN A 51 -6.97 14.44 -10.77
C GLN A 51 -5.86 14.08 -9.78
N LYS A 52 -5.87 14.66 -8.57
CA LYS A 52 -4.90 14.34 -7.53
C LYS A 52 -5.03 12.89 -7.09
N ILE A 53 -6.24 12.46 -6.74
CA ILE A 53 -6.55 11.08 -6.32
C ILE A 53 -6.12 10.08 -7.41
N ASN A 54 -6.38 10.38 -8.69
CA ASN A 54 -5.98 9.50 -9.78
C ASN A 54 -4.44 9.37 -9.91
N ARG A 55 -3.68 10.46 -9.69
CA ARG A 55 -2.21 10.39 -9.66
C ARG A 55 -1.73 9.54 -8.49
N ASP A 56 -2.32 9.73 -7.31
CA ASP A 56 -1.97 8.96 -6.12
C ASP A 56 -2.23 7.46 -6.33
N ILE A 57 -3.36 7.10 -6.95
CA ILE A 57 -3.67 5.70 -7.32
C ILE A 57 -2.61 5.12 -8.26
N ILE A 58 -2.15 5.88 -9.26
CA ILE A 58 -1.11 5.42 -10.21
C ILE A 58 0.20 5.16 -9.47
N ASN A 59 0.61 6.09 -8.60
CA ASN A 59 1.84 5.95 -7.81
C ASN A 59 1.78 4.74 -6.88
N ILE A 60 0.69 4.60 -6.11
CA ILE A 60 0.47 3.46 -5.21
C ILE A 60 0.47 2.14 -5.97
N LYS A 61 -0.14 2.08 -7.17
CA LYS A 61 -0.09 0.89 -8.03
C LYS A 61 1.34 0.56 -8.47
N GLY A 62 2.14 1.57 -8.80
CA GLY A 62 3.56 1.43 -9.12
C GLY A 62 4.36 0.83 -7.95
N ASP A 63 4.20 1.39 -6.77
CA ASP A 63 4.87 0.92 -5.55
C ASP A 63 4.45 -0.51 -5.20
N LEU A 64 3.15 -0.81 -5.26
CA LEU A 64 2.62 -2.14 -5.02
C LEU A 64 3.21 -3.17 -6.00
N ARG A 65 3.37 -2.80 -7.27
CA ARG A 65 4.00 -3.68 -8.28
C ARG A 65 5.46 -3.95 -7.92
N ASN A 66 6.21 -2.92 -7.54
CA ASN A 66 7.62 -3.05 -7.16
C ASN A 66 7.78 -3.93 -5.91
N ILE A 67 6.98 -3.69 -4.88
CA ILE A 67 6.97 -4.51 -3.66
C ILE A 67 6.62 -5.95 -3.99
N ARG A 68 5.58 -6.19 -4.81
CA ARG A 68 5.21 -7.55 -5.24
C ARG A 68 6.33 -8.24 -6.00
N MET A 69 7.08 -7.51 -6.83
CA MET A 69 8.25 -8.06 -7.53
C MET A 69 9.34 -8.48 -6.54
N VAL A 70 9.68 -7.62 -5.58
CA VAL A 70 10.66 -7.93 -4.53
C VAL A 70 10.19 -9.10 -3.68
N ILE A 71 8.91 -9.15 -3.29
CA ILE A 71 8.32 -10.28 -2.57
C ILE A 71 8.43 -11.53 -3.42
N LYS A 72 8.08 -11.50 -4.71
CA LYS A 72 8.19 -12.65 -5.60
C LYS A 72 9.63 -13.16 -5.66
N GLU A 73 10.61 -12.27 -5.81
CA GLU A 73 12.03 -12.65 -5.81
C GLU A 73 12.51 -13.17 -4.46
N LYS A 74 12.02 -12.60 -3.34
CA LYS A 74 12.32 -13.06 -1.96
C LYS A 74 11.64 -14.37 -1.58
N SER A 75 10.45 -14.62 -2.12
CA SER A 75 9.59 -15.77 -1.82
C SER A 75 9.77 -16.93 -2.78
N LYS A 76 10.51 -16.75 -3.89
CA LYS A 76 11.06 -17.88 -4.64
C LYS A 76 11.76 -18.78 -3.64
N GLU A 77 11.16 -19.95 -3.43
CA GLU A 77 11.71 -20.93 -2.51
C GLU A 77 13.18 -21.12 -2.85
N VAL A 78 14.01 -21.22 -1.81
CA VAL A 78 15.34 -21.78 -1.98
C VAL A 78 15.13 -23.24 -2.37
N THR A 79 14.92 -23.49 -3.65
CA THR A 79 14.88 -24.82 -4.23
C THR A 79 16.17 -25.52 -3.82
N ASN A 80 16.13 -26.84 -3.59
CA ASN A 80 17.36 -27.59 -3.27
C ASN A 80 18.46 -27.36 -4.32
N LYS A 81 18.06 -27.02 -5.56
CA LYS A 81 18.93 -26.48 -6.60
C LYS A 81 19.56 -25.16 -6.15
N GLY A 82 20.85 -25.21 -5.82
CA GLY A 82 21.65 -24.05 -5.41
C GLY A 82 22.00 -24.00 -3.92
N ILE A 83 21.59 -25.00 -3.13
CA ILE A 83 22.09 -25.23 -1.77
C ILE A 83 23.20 -26.28 -1.83
N TYR A 84 24.37 -25.94 -1.32
CA TYR A 84 25.52 -26.83 -1.21
C TYR A 84 25.87 -26.99 0.26
N VAL A 85 25.98 -28.23 0.70
CA VAL A 85 26.50 -28.57 2.03
C VAL A 85 28.01 -28.72 1.91
N LEU A 86 28.75 -28.00 2.75
CA LEU A 86 30.20 -28.02 2.80
C LEU A 86 30.62 -28.51 4.19
N ARG A 87 31.19 -29.71 4.22
CA ARG A 87 31.68 -30.37 5.43
C ARG A 87 33.18 -30.08 5.53
N GLY A 88 33.58 -29.22 6.46
CA GLY A 88 34.98 -29.06 6.84
C GLY A 88 35.30 -29.93 8.04
N ASP A 89 36.59 -30.11 8.35
CA ASP A 89 37.07 -31.01 9.41
C ASP A 89 36.42 -30.75 10.78
N LYS A 90 36.22 -29.48 11.12
CA LYS A 90 35.65 -29.06 12.42
C LYS A 90 34.22 -28.51 12.31
N ILE A 91 33.82 -28.03 11.15
CA ILE A 91 32.61 -27.20 10.99
C ILE A 91 31.88 -27.57 9.70
N THR A 92 30.56 -27.66 9.80
CA THR A 92 29.67 -27.78 8.64
C THR A 92 29.04 -26.41 8.30
N ARG A 93 29.05 -26.06 7.01
CA ARG A 93 28.46 -24.82 6.46
C ARG A 93 27.56 -25.13 5.28
N GLY A 94 26.58 -24.27 5.04
CA GLY A 94 25.79 -24.25 3.81
C GLY A 94 26.20 -23.07 2.93
N LYS A 95 26.36 -23.28 1.64
CA LYS A 95 26.42 -22.22 0.63
C LYS A 95 25.11 -22.21 -0.13
N VAL A 96 24.40 -21.10 -0.14
CA VAL A 96 23.10 -20.96 -0.79
C VAL A 96 23.15 -19.85 -1.82
N ARG A 97 22.85 -20.19 -3.08
CA ARG A 97 22.71 -19.19 -4.13
C ARG A 97 21.27 -18.67 -4.14
N MET A 98 21.10 -17.37 -3.89
CA MET A 98 19.80 -16.72 -3.86
C MET A 98 19.94 -15.29 -4.39
N MET A 99 19.03 -14.86 -5.26
CA MET A 99 19.08 -13.54 -5.92
C MET A 99 20.38 -13.23 -6.66
N GLY A 100 21.00 -14.24 -7.29
CA GLY A 100 22.27 -14.06 -8.01
C GLY A 100 23.52 -14.04 -7.12
N GLU A 101 23.36 -13.89 -5.81
CA GLU A 101 24.46 -13.87 -4.83
C GLU A 101 24.63 -15.21 -4.10
N SER A 102 25.85 -15.45 -3.59
CA SER A 102 26.16 -16.59 -2.71
C SER A 102 26.09 -16.16 -1.25
N LYS A 103 25.13 -16.70 -0.49
CA LYS A 103 25.04 -16.54 0.96
C LYS A 103 25.64 -17.73 1.69
N TRP A 104 26.38 -17.45 2.75
CA TRP A 104 26.97 -18.47 3.61
C TRP A 104 26.16 -18.62 4.88
N VAL A 105 25.84 -19.86 5.23
CA VAL A 105 25.05 -20.22 6.41
C VAL A 105 25.89 -21.12 7.29
N HIS A 106 26.27 -20.63 8.46
CA HIS A 106 26.97 -21.45 9.43
C HIS A 106 25.98 -22.41 10.12
N ILE A 107 26.18 -23.72 9.98
CA ILE A 107 25.32 -24.74 10.60
C ILE A 107 25.79 -24.98 12.04
N GLY A 108 27.07 -25.31 12.22
CA GLY A 108 27.67 -25.52 13.53
C GLY A 108 28.93 -26.40 13.45
N SER A 109 29.56 -26.62 14.59
CA SER A 109 30.67 -27.58 14.72
C SER A 109 30.18 -29.02 14.57
N ASN A 110 31.01 -29.89 14.00
CA ASN A 110 30.60 -31.25 13.62
C ASN A 110 30.16 -32.12 14.82
N ASP A 111 30.67 -31.81 16.02
CA ASP A 111 30.40 -32.56 17.26
C ASP A 111 29.16 -32.08 18.00
N VAL A 112 28.52 -30.99 17.54
CA VAL A 112 27.33 -30.45 18.18
C VAL A 112 26.09 -31.21 17.71
N ILE A 113 25.27 -31.65 18.68
CA ILE A 113 23.98 -32.28 18.43
C ILE A 113 23.00 -31.25 17.83
N ASP A 114 22.28 -31.69 16.80
CA ASP A 114 21.25 -30.91 16.13
C ASP A 114 20.20 -30.36 17.09
N LYS A 115 19.98 -29.04 17.03
CA LYS A 115 18.98 -28.30 17.81
C LYS A 115 17.79 -27.82 16.99
N PHE A 116 17.78 -28.07 15.69
CA PHE A 116 16.82 -27.50 14.74
C PHE A 116 15.84 -28.54 14.21
N THR A 117 16.30 -29.78 14.00
CA THR A 117 15.47 -30.87 13.45
C THR A 117 15.25 -32.03 14.42
N ASN A 118 15.75 -31.92 15.67
CA ASN A 118 15.60 -32.91 16.75
C ASN A 118 15.95 -34.35 16.34
N THR A 119 16.92 -34.51 15.44
CA THR A 119 17.34 -35.83 14.94
C THR A 119 18.17 -36.64 15.94
N GLY A 120 18.65 -36.01 17.02
CA GLY A 120 19.57 -36.62 17.99
C GLY A 120 20.99 -36.87 17.46
N LYS A 121 21.25 -36.53 16.20
CA LYS A 121 22.57 -36.68 15.54
C LYS A 121 23.41 -35.42 15.72
N THR A 122 24.73 -35.60 15.69
CA THR A 122 25.64 -34.46 15.53
C THR A 122 25.66 -33.98 14.08
N TYR A 123 25.93 -32.69 13.85
CA TYR A 123 25.90 -32.13 12.49
C TYR A 123 26.83 -32.85 11.51
N GLY A 124 27.97 -33.39 11.98
CA GLY A 124 28.88 -34.16 11.13
C GLY A 124 28.32 -35.51 10.66
N LYS A 125 27.35 -36.08 11.39
CA LYS A 125 26.72 -37.38 11.09
C LYS A 125 25.38 -37.25 10.36
N MET A 126 24.93 -36.04 10.06
CA MET A 126 23.68 -35.82 9.34
C MET A 126 23.85 -36.04 7.83
N THR A 127 22.77 -36.44 7.18
CA THR A 127 22.65 -36.48 5.72
C THR A 127 22.56 -35.06 5.16
N ASP A 128 22.88 -34.90 3.87
CA ASP A 128 22.79 -33.58 3.23
C ASP A 128 21.35 -33.05 3.22
N GLU A 129 20.34 -33.92 3.13
CA GLU A 129 18.93 -33.53 3.21
C GLU A 129 18.54 -32.97 4.58
N GLU A 130 19.01 -33.61 5.65
CA GLU A 130 18.83 -33.15 7.04
C GLU A 130 19.52 -31.79 7.24
N LEU A 131 20.74 -31.62 6.73
CA LEU A 131 21.49 -30.36 6.80
C LEU A 131 20.85 -29.26 5.95
N ILE A 132 20.28 -29.57 4.78
CA ILE A 132 19.52 -28.64 3.94
C ILE A 132 18.30 -28.11 4.67
N LYS A 133 17.57 -28.94 5.43
CA LYS A 133 16.45 -28.47 6.27
C LYS A 133 16.91 -27.45 7.31
N ILE A 134 18.03 -27.70 7.98
CA ILE A 134 18.61 -26.78 8.96
C ILE A 134 19.03 -25.45 8.30
N ILE A 135 19.66 -25.53 7.12
CA ILE A 135 20.04 -24.36 6.32
C ILE A 135 18.81 -23.51 6.00
N LYS A 136 17.70 -24.13 5.57
CA LYS A 136 16.44 -23.43 5.26
C LYS A 136 15.84 -22.75 6.50
N ILE A 137 15.83 -23.42 7.65
CA ILE A 137 15.33 -22.85 8.92
C ILE A 137 16.16 -21.61 9.33
N LYS A 138 17.49 -21.72 9.29
CA LYS A 138 18.37 -20.61 9.64
C LYS A 138 18.24 -19.44 8.65
N LEU A 139 18.16 -19.72 7.35
CA LEU A 139 17.93 -18.70 6.33
C LEU A 139 16.58 -18.01 6.50
N GLY A 140 15.51 -18.76 6.80
CA GLY A 140 14.20 -18.21 7.08
C GLY A 140 14.26 -17.16 8.19
N LYS A 141 14.91 -17.49 9.32
CA LYS A 141 15.10 -16.56 10.43
C LYS A 141 15.85 -15.28 10.04
N ILE A 142 16.91 -15.40 9.23
CA ILE A 142 17.70 -14.25 8.73
C ILE A 142 16.85 -13.38 7.79
N LEU A 143 16.01 -13.98 6.96
CA LEU A 143 15.16 -13.26 6.01
C LEU A 143 13.96 -12.59 6.68
N THR A 144 13.45 -13.15 7.77
CA THR A 144 12.32 -12.59 8.54
C THR A 144 12.75 -11.58 9.61
N GLN A 145 14.04 -11.54 9.99
CA GLN A 145 14.58 -10.50 10.85
C GLN A 145 14.64 -9.17 10.08
N PHE A 146 13.50 -8.48 10.01
CA PHE A 146 13.46 -7.06 9.67
C PHE A 146 14.24 -6.28 10.72
N LYS A 147 15.45 -5.83 10.39
CA LYS A 147 16.03 -4.68 11.08
C LYS A 147 15.29 -3.46 10.57
N ILE A 148 14.34 -2.98 11.37
CA ILE A 148 13.81 -1.62 11.24
C ILE A 148 14.99 -0.71 11.61
N GLY A 149 15.55 -0.06 10.59
CA GLY A 149 16.50 1.04 10.76
C GLY A 149 15.75 2.35 10.86
#